data_AF-A0A9P7M0L9-F1
#
_entry.id   AF-A0A9P7M0L9-F1
#
_cell.length_a   1.000
_cell.length_b   1.000
_cell.length_c   1.000
_cell.angle_alpha   90.00
_cell.angle_beta   90.00
_cell.angle_gamma   90.00
#
_symmetry.space_group_name_H-M   'P 1'
#
loop_
_entity.id
_entity.type
_entity.pdbx_description
1 polymer ?
#
loop_
_entity_poly.entity_id
_entity_poly.type
_entity_poly.pdbx_seq_one_letter_code
_entity_poly.pdbx_strand_id
1 'polypeptide(L)'
;MPAPFTHPQSVPSFNGTGDIGGWLKRLTRDYRRSNGNKDPSPSSMIQALDNAIVGDAATFVGSNPLLSQIVEQADAFTATAEDLALFRCTLQDHYGVKS
;
A
#
# COMPACT_ATOMS: atom_id res chain seq x y z
N MET A 1 -0.84 -21.04 12.72
CA MET A 1 -1.48 -19.75 12.38
C MET A 1 -0.41 -18.81 11.84
N PRO A 2 -0.65 -18.05 10.76
CA PRO A 2 0.23 -16.95 10.40
C PRO A 2 0.32 -15.99 11.59
N ALA A 3 1.51 -15.47 11.86
CA ALA A 3 1.67 -14.48 12.94
C ALA A 3 0.76 -13.28 12.66
N PRO A 4 0.13 -12.70 13.70
CA PRO A 4 -0.73 -11.54 13.51
C PRO A 4 0.07 -10.39 12.89
N PHE A 5 -0.43 -9.87 11.78
CA PHE A 5 0.14 -8.71 11.13
C PHE A 5 -0.08 -7.49 12.04
N THR A 6 1.02 -6.90 12.51
CA THR A 6 0.98 -5.77 13.43
C THR A 6 1.00 -4.47 12.63
N HIS A 7 -0.08 -3.69 12.75
CA HIS A 7 -0.13 -2.34 12.19
C HIS A 7 0.65 -1.37 13.10
N PRO A 8 1.53 -0.52 12.55
CA PRO A 8 2.19 0.53 13.31
C PRO A 8 1.15 1.52 13.87
N GLN A 9 1.40 2.06 15.06
CA GLN A 9 0.52 3.06 15.68
C GLN A 9 0.43 4.38 14.90
N SER A 10 1.44 4.69 14.08
CA SER A 10 1.50 5.89 13.26
C SER A 10 2.00 5.52 11.88
N VAL A 11 1.07 5.36 10.94
CA VAL A 11 1.37 5.19 9.52
C VAL A 11 1.19 6.54 8.84
N PRO A 12 2.20 7.06 8.11
CA PRO A 12 2.04 8.31 7.39
C PRO A 12 0.94 8.16 6.34
N SER A 13 -0.03 9.07 6.34
CA SER A 13 -1.09 9.08 5.32
C SER A 13 -0.59 9.69 4.01
N PHE A 14 -1.11 9.23 2.87
CA PHE A 14 -0.85 9.84 1.56
C PHE A 14 -2.15 10.28 0.90
N ASN A 15 -2.22 11.56 0.54
CA ASN A 15 -3.41 12.16 -0.05
C ASN A 15 -3.29 12.47 -1.55
N GLY A 16 -2.21 12.02 -2.20
CA GLY A 16 -1.92 12.37 -3.61
C GLY A 16 -0.92 13.51 -3.78
N THR A 17 -0.38 14.05 -2.69
CA THR A 17 0.63 15.14 -2.73
C THR A 17 1.94 14.75 -2.06
N GLY A 18 3.06 15.24 -2.61
CA GLY A 18 4.41 14.98 -2.11
C GLY A 18 5.14 13.84 -2.81
N ASP A 19 6.23 13.39 -2.20
CA ASP A 19 7.09 12.32 -2.72
C ASP A 19 6.49 10.93 -2.42
N ILE A 20 5.76 10.38 -3.40
CA ILE A 20 5.19 9.02 -3.32
C ILE A 20 6.28 7.95 -3.11
N GLY A 21 7.44 8.10 -3.73
CA GLY A 21 8.52 7.11 -3.62
C GLY A 21 9.12 7.08 -2.22
N GLY A 22 9.37 8.24 -1.63
CA GLY A 22 9.78 8.39 -0.25
C GLY A 22 8.73 7.90 0.75
N TRP A 23 7.45 8.19 0.49
CA TRP A 23 6.35 7.71 1.31
C TRP A 23 6.24 6.16 1.29
N LEU A 24 6.24 5.53 0.11
CA LEU A 24 6.21 4.06 -0.03
C LEU A 24 7.35 3.38 0.72
N LYS A 25 8.57 3.92 0.62
CA LYS A 25 9.75 3.40 1.34
C LYS A 25 9.59 3.51 2.86
N ARG A 26 9.08 4.65 3.36
CA ARG A 26 8.83 4.86 4.80
C ARG A 26 7.79 3.88 5.33
N LEU A 27 6.65 3.77 4.65
CA LEU A 27 5.56 2.87 5.04
C LEU A 27 6.04 1.41 5.08
N THR A 28 6.72 0.94 4.03
CA THR A 28 7.28 -0.42 3.98
C THR A 28 8.23 -0.67 5.17
N ARG A 29 9.10 0.29 5.49
CA ARG A 29 10.04 0.19 6.59
C ARG A 29 9.34 0.11 7.94
N ASP A 30 8.30 0.90 8.16
CA ASP A 30 7.60 0.96 9.45
C ASP A 30 6.81 -0.33 9.71
N TYR A 31 6.21 -0.90 8.66
CA TYR A 31 5.55 -2.21 8.73
C TYR A 31 6.54 -3.35 8.94
N ARG A 32 7.68 -3.37 8.23
CA ARG A 32 8.76 -4.36 8.49
C ARG A 32 9.22 -4.27 9.95
N ARG A 33 9.49 -3.06 10.46
CA ARG A 33 9.98 -2.84 11.82
C ARG A 33 8.98 -3.36 12.87
N SER A 34 7.70 -3.11 12.66
CA SER A 34 6.63 -3.55 13.56
C SER A 34 6.42 -5.06 13.56
N ASN A 35 6.85 -5.74 12.49
CA ASN A 35 6.68 -7.19 12.29
C ASN A 35 8.00 -7.97 12.41
N GLY A 36 8.93 -7.48 13.25
CA GLY A 36 10.20 -8.17 13.53
C GLY A 36 11.17 -8.19 12.35
N ASN A 37 11.18 -7.12 11.54
CA ASN A 37 11.96 -6.96 10.31
C ASN A 37 11.67 -8.00 9.22
N LYS A 38 10.55 -8.71 9.32
CA LYS A 38 10.07 -9.60 8.25
C LYS A 38 9.33 -8.80 7.20
N ASP A 39 9.45 -9.27 5.96
CA ASP A 39 8.65 -8.73 4.87
C ASP A 39 7.16 -9.05 5.07
N PRO A 40 6.27 -8.04 4.98
CA PRO A 40 4.84 -8.29 5.00
C PRO A 40 4.43 -9.12 3.79
N SER A 41 3.38 -9.94 3.96
CA SER A 41 2.75 -10.61 2.82
C SER A 41 2.23 -9.57 1.81
N PRO A 42 2.10 -9.90 0.52
CA PRO A 42 1.58 -8.97 -0.47
C PRO A 42 0.21 -8.40 -0.08
N SER A 43 -0.72 -9.27 0.31
CA SER A 43 -2.05 -8.91 0.80
C SER A 43 -1.99 -7.93 1.98
N SER A 44 -1.21 -8.27 3.02
CA SER A 44 -1.06 -7.41 4.20
C SER A 44 -0.46 -6.03 3.84
N MET A 45 0.45 -6.00 2.87
CA MET A 45 1.07 -4.76 2.42
C MET A 45 0.13 -3.91 1.57
N ILE A 46 -0.71 -4.51 0.72
CA ILE A 46 -1.74 -3.79 -0.04
C ILE A 46 -2.77 -3.20 0.92
N GLN A 47 -3.28 -3.98 1.87
CA GLN A 47 -4.19 -3.48 2.91
C GLN A 47 -3.59 -2.32 3.71
N ALA A 48 -2.30 -2.42 4.05
CA ALA A 48 -1.58 -1.36 4.73
C ALA A 48 -1.46 -0.09 3.90
N LEU A 49 -1.24 -0.22 2.59
CA LEU A 49 -1.19 0.90 1.65
C LEU A 49 -2.56 1.54 1.50
N ASP A 50 -3.59 0.75 1.22
CA ASP A 50 -4.96 1.23 1.02
C ASP A 50 -5.48 2.00 2.25
N ASN A 51 -5.31 1.44 3.45
CA ASN A 51 -5.68 2.12 4.70
C ASN A 51 -4.92 3.43 4.95
N ALA A 52 -3.70 3.56 4.42
CA ALA A 52 -2.88 4.77 4.58
C ALA A 52 -3.11 5.80 3.47
N ILE A 53 -3.83 5.43 2.41
CA ILE A 53 -4.21 6.33 1.32
C ILE A 53 -5.51 7.03 1.72
N VAL A 54 -5.55 8.35 1.57
CA VAL A 54 -6.67 9.19 1.98
C VAL A 54 -7.00 10.22 0.90
N GLY A 55 -8.15 10.90 1.02
CA GLY A 55 -8.51 12.01 0.12
C GLY A 55 -8.52 11.63 -1.36
N ASP A 56 -7.94 12.48 -2.22
CA ASP A 56 -7.92 12.29 -3.67
C ASP A 56 -7.25 10.97 -4.08
N ALA A 57 -6.22 10.55 -3.35
CA ALA A 57 -5.57 9.27 -3.60
C ALA A 57 -6.48 8.07 -3.33
N ALA A 58 -7.32 8.13 -2.29
CA ALA A 58 -8.29 7.07 -2.00
C ALA A 58 -9.38 7.04 -3.09
N THR A 59 -9.85 8.21 -3.52
CA THR A 59 -10.80 8.33 -4.63
C THR A 59 -10.22 7.72 -5.92
N PHE A 60 -8.95 7.98 -6.23
CA PHE A 60 -8.28 7.40 -7.39
C PHE A 60 -8.20 5.86 -7.31
N VAL A 61 -7.78 5.31 -6.16
CA VAL A 61 -7.72 3.85 -5.95
C VAL A 61 -9.09 3.22 -6.16
N GLY A 62 -10.14 3.77 -5.52
CA GLY A 62 -11.50 3.24 -5.64
C GLY A 62 -12.14 3.41 -7.02
N SER A 63 -11.72 4.43 -7.78
CA SER A 63 -12.24 4.68 -9.14
C SER A 63 -11.49 3.92 -10.23
N ASN A 64 -10.33 3.32 -9.91
CA ASN A 64 -9.52 2.56 -10.85
C ASN A 64 -9.87 1.06 -10.73
N PRO A 65 -10.48 0.43 -11.77
CA PRO A 65 -10.91 -0.97 -11.70
C PRO A 65 -9.78 -1.95 -11.36
N LEU A 66 -8.57 -1.68 -11.85
CA LEU A 66 -7.41 -2.53 -11.57
C LEU A 66 -7.00 -2.43 -10.11
N LEU A 67 -6.90 -1.22 -9.56
CA LEU A 67 -6.51 -1.02 -8.16
C LEU A 67 -7.57 -1.55 -7.20
N SER A 68 -8.85 -1.30 -7.50
CA SER A 68 -9.96 -1.85 -6.71
C SER A 68 -9.93 -3.38 -6.68
N GLN A 69 -9.70 -4.04 -7.82
CA GLN A 69 -9.58 -5.50 -7.88
C GLN A 69 -8.40 -6.02 -7.04
N ILE A 70 -7.26 -5.34 -7.08
CA ILE A 70 -6.09 -5.72 -6.28
C ILE A 70 -6.37 -5.58 -4.78
N VAL A 71 -7.10 -4.54 -4.36
CA VAL A 71 -7.53 -4.37 -2.96
C VAL A 71 -8.47 -5.50 -2.54
N GLU A 72 -9.46 -5.85 -3.37
CA GLU A 72 -10.36 -6.98 -3.11
C GLU A 72 -9.59 -8.31 -2.96
N GLN A 73 -8.60 -8.56 -3.83
CA GLN A 73 -7.73 -9.74 -3.73
C GLN A 73 -6.89 -9.71 -2.45
N ALA A 74 -6.45 -8.54 -1.99
CA ALA A 74 -5.72 -8.40 -0.75
C ALA A 74 -6.61 -8.69 0.47
N ASP A 75 -7.86 -8.24 0.45
CA ASP A 75 -8.86 -8.53 1.50
C ASP A 75 -9.24 -10.00 1.56
N ALA A 76 -9.24 -10.69 0.41
CA ALA A 76 -9.38 -12.14 0.33
C ALA A 76 -8.08 -12.91 0.71
N PHE A 77 -6.98 -12.21 1.03
CA PHE A 77 -5.64 -12.78 1.24
C PHE A 77 -5.10 -13.59 0.05
N THR A 78 -5.58 -13.31 -1.17
CA THR A 78 -5.17 -13.97 -2.42
C THR A 78 -4.23 -13.13 -3.28
N ALA A 79 -3.96 -11.87 -2.90
CA ALA A 79 -3.06 -11.00 -3.66
C ALA A 79 -1.63 -11.54 -3.71
N THR A 80 -1.01 -11.41 -4.87
CA THR A 80 0.32 -11.90 -5.19
C THR A 80 1.38 -10.80 -5.12
N ALA A 81 2.65 -11.18 -5.23
CA ALA A 81 3.74 -10.22 -5.33
C ALA A 81 3.65 -9.34 -6.59
N GLU A 82 3.08 -9.87 -7.68
CA GLU A 82 2.83 -9.13 -8.91
C GLU A 82 1.75 -8.06 -8.69
N ASP A 83 0.67 -8.40 -8.00
CA ASP A 83 -0.39 -7.45 -7.66
C ASP A 83 0.13 -6.29 -6.80
N LEU A 84 0.97 -6.59 -5.79
CA LEU A 84 1.61 -5.56 -4.98
C LEU A 84 2.55 -4.67 -5.81
N ALA A 85 3.32 -5.25 -6.75
CA ALA A 85 4.20 -4.50 -7.63
C ALA A 85 3.37 -3.59 -8.55
N LEU A 86 2.31 -4.11 -9.15
CA LEU A 86 1.42 -3.38 -10.03
C LEU A 86 0.72 -2.23 -9.30
N PHE A 87 0.18 -2.49 -8.11
CA PHE A 87 -0.42 -1.46 -7.25
C PHE A 87 0.54 -0.30 -6.98
N ARG A 88 1.79 -0.60 -6.61
CA ARG A 88 2.83 0.41 -6.36
C ARG A 88 3.20 1.16 -7.63
N CYS A 89 3.43 0.45 -8.74
CA CYS A 89 3.76 1.06 -10.02
C CYS A 89 2.66 2.02 -10.49
N THR A 90 1.39 1.61 -10.43
CA THR A 90 0.28 2.49 -10.84
C THR A 90 0.17 3.74 -9.97
N LEU A 91 0.38 3.63 -8.65
CA LEU A 91 0.43 4.80 -7.77
C LEU A 91 1.61 5.72 -8.11
N GLN A 92 2.78 5.16 -8.40
CA GLN A 92 3.97 5.92 -8.78
C GLN A 92 3.82 6.55 -10.17
N ASP A 93 3.17 5.91 -11.12
CA ASP A 93 2.93 6.47 -12.44
C ASP A 93 1.93 7.65 -12.36
N HIS A 94 0.91 7.52 -11.51
CA HIS A 94 -0.09 8.57 -11.34
C HIS A 94 0.42 9.76 -10.52
N TYR A 95 1.16 9.52 -9.43
CA TYR A 95 1.60 10.57 -8.49
C TYR A 95 3.09 10.91 -8.52
N GLY A 96 3.92 10.05 -9.11
CA GLY A 96 5.37 10.23 -9.21
C GLY A 96 5.79 11.18 -10.32
N VAL A 97 4.87 11.58 -11.20
CA VAL A 97 5.10 12.67 -12.15
C VAL A 97 4.80 14.01 -11.47
N LYS A 98 5.78 14.55 -10.74
CA LYS A 98 5.81 15.98 -10.40
C LYS A 98 7.19 16.58 -10.66
N SER A 99 7.23 17.31 -11.79
CA SER A 99 8.18 18.36 -12.22
C SER A 99 9.59 17.95 -12.61
#